data_AF-A0A3B0ZKU7-F1
#
_entry.id   AF-A0A3B0ZKU7-F1
#
_cell.length_a   1.000
_cell.length_b   1.000
_cell.length_c   1.000
_cell.angle_alpha   90.00
_cell.angle_beta   90.00
_cell.angle_gamma   90.00
#
_symmetry.space_group_name_H-M   'P 1'
#
loop_
_entity.id
_entity.type
_entity.pdbx_description
1 polymer ?
#
loop_
_entity_poly.entity_id
_entity_poly.type
_entity_poly.pdbx_seq_one_letter_code
_entity_poly.pdbx_strand_id
1 'polypeptide(L)'
;MRSFARLIITLFQNKVLTLMTVKVINNLIVIGYRENSLVVEQVMTSLEDIPVIKIAPVSIAAGNYNRIRLALLRLDNPLRIPLPGLRGMDLIADKDTWVCVDRTLYDLPVLAWTAFESQGRSSLHLPVNCQLNYYHIHANVIAETVLTTTDRVLQERLRPYQSSTEPTEIDTHVTALHR
;
A
#
# COMPACT_ATOMS: atom_id res chain seq x y z
N MET A 1 18.92 -23.58 -5.00
CA MET A 1 17.89 -22.53 -4.79
C MET A 1 16.81 -22.86 -3.74
N ARG A 2 16.76 -24.05 -3.11
CA ARG A 2 15.83 -24.37 -2.00
C ARG A 2 16.38 -24.11 -0.58
N SER A 3 17.64 -23.68 -0.45
CA SER A 3 18.32 -23.60 0.86
C SER A 3 18.12 -22.29 1.62
N PHE A 4 17.98 -21.14 0.94
CA PHE A 4 18.04 -19.83 1.63
C PHE A 4 16.72 -19.46 2.33
N ALA A 5 15.58 -19.63 1.66
CA ALA A 5 14.27 -19.44 2.30
C ALA A 5 14.04 -20.42 3.47
N ARG A 6 14.57 -21.66 3.36
CA ARG A 6 14.56 -22.63 4.46
C ARG A 6 15.43 -22.20 5.64
N LEU A 7 16.59 -21.59 5.38
CA LEU A 7 17.49 -21.14 6.45
C LEU A 7 16.86 -20.03 7.30
N ILE A 8 16.20 -19.05 6.66
CA ILE A 8 15.54 -17.94 7.38
C ILE A 8 14.33 -18.42 8.19
N ILE A 9 13.49 -19.30 7.62
CA ILE A 9 12.36 -19.90 8.36
C ILE A 9 12.86 -20.74 9.56
N THR A 10 13.97 -21.47 9.38
CA THR A 10 14.55 -22.31 10.44
C THR A 10 15.14 -21.47 11.59
N LEU A 11 15.81 -20.35 11.26
CA LEU A 11 16.35 -19.44 12.27
C LEU A 11 15.24 -18.73 13.06
N PHE A 12 14.11 -18.43 12.40
CA PHE A 12 12.97 -17.79 13.05
C PHE A 12 12.18 -18.73 13.98
N GLN A 13 12.00 -20.00 13.60
CA GLN A 13 11.34 -20.98 14.48
C GLN A 13 12.15 -21.34 15.73
N ASN A 14 13.48 -21.16 15.69
CA ASN A 14 14.38 -21.41 16.82
C ASN A 14 14.47 -20.27 17.85
N LYS A 15 13.56 -19.27 17.82
CA LYS A 15 13.49 -18.15 18.79
C LYS A 15 14.75 -17.28 18.91
N VAL A 16 15.63 -17.24 17.91
CA VAL A 16 16.87 -16.44 17.98
C VAL A 16 16.66 -14.96 17.63
N LEU A 17 15.56 -14.63 16.93
CA LEU A 17 15.30 -13.26 16.43
C LEU A 17 13.92 -12.75 16.88
N THR A 18 13.89 -11.51 17.39
CA THR A 18 12.62 -10.79 17.68
C THR A 18 12.39 -9.73 16.61
N LEU A 19 11.25 -9.81 15.91
CA LEU A 19 10.81 -8.83 14.91
C LEU A 19 10.42 -7.52 15.62
N MET A 20 11.02 -6.38 15.25
CA MET A 20 10.74 -5.10 15.89
C MET A 20 9.94 -4.12 15.02
N THR A 21 10.18 -4.04 13.72
CA THR A 21 9.43 -3.12 12.83
C THR A 21 9.50 -3.57 11.37
N VAL A 22 8.42 -3.36 10.62
CA VAL A 22 8.45 -3.40 9.15
C VAL A 22 8.17 -1.99 8.61
N LYS A 23 9.05 -1.47 7.76
CA LYS A 23 8.89 -0.18 7.05
C LYS A 23 8.97 -0.40 5.55
N VAL A 24 8.29 0.43 4.78
CA VAL A 24 8.53 0.51 3.33
C VAL A 24 9.20 1.84 3.01
N ILE A 25 10.36 1.82 2.35
CA ILE A 25 11.11 3.03 1.99
C ILE A 25 11.62 2.83 0.57
N ASN A 26 11.23 3.69 -0.38
CA ASN A 26 11.73 3.66 -1.77
C ASN A 26 11.68 2.25 -2.42
N ASN A 27 10.54 1.56 -2.42
CA ASN A 27 10.40 0.15 -2.86
C ASN A 27 11.10 -0.92 -2.01
N LEU A 28 11.76 -0.58 -0.89
CA LEU A 28 12.32 -1.57 0.03
C LEU A 28 11.37 -1.89 1.16
N ILE A 29 11.12 -3.18 1.42
CA ILE A 29 10.58 -3.66 2.69
C ILE A 29 11.77 -3.79 3.66
N VAL A 30 11.86 -2.88 4.61
CA VAL A 30 12.87 -2.87 5.67
C VAL A 30 12.29 -3.63 6.87
N ILE A 31 12.82 -4.82 7.13
CA ILE A 31 12.46 -5.62 8.30
C ILE A 31 13.55 -5.45 9.36
N GLY A 32 13.23 -4.81 10.47
CA GLY A 32 14.12 -4.65 11.62
C GLY A 32 14.02 -5.83 12.57
N TYR A 33 15.15 -6.49 12.85
CA TYR A 33 15.26 -7.53 13.86
C TYR A 33 16.22 -7.10 14.99
N ARG A 34 16.00 -7.63 16.20
CA ARG A 34 16.93 -7.48 17.33
C ARG A 34 17.62 -8.82 17.61
N GLU A 35 18.95 -8.81 17.57
CA GLU A 35 19.82 -9.92 17.97
C GLU A 35 20.75 -9.43 19.10
N ASN A 36 20.72 -10.10 20.26
CA ASN A 36 21.67 -9.92 21.37
C ASN A 36 22.17 -8.48 21.63
N SER A 37 21.24 -7.54 21.85
CA SER A 37 21.53 -6.14 22.21
C SER A 37 22.26 -5.29 21.14
N LEU A 38 22.42 -5.78 19.92
CA LEU A 38 22.84 -5.00 18.76
C LEU A 38 21.63 -4.76 17.85
N VAL A 39 21.43 -3.51 17.43
CA VAL A 39 20.52 -3.19 16.33
C VAL A 39 21.26 -3.54 15.05
N VAL A 40 21.02 -4.74 14.53
CA VAL A 40 21.52 -5.13 13.21
C VAL A 40 20.44 -4.75 12.21
N GLU A 41 20.62 -3.61 11.54
CA GLU A 41 19.80 -3.23 10.39
C GLU A 41 20.26 -4.05 9.18
N GLN A 42 19.92 -5.34 9.16
CA GLN A 42 20.24 -6.20 8.03
C GLN A 42 19.15 -6.08 6.97
N VAL A 43 19.48 -5.36 5.90
CA VAL A 43 18.65 -5.17 4.71
C VAL A 43 18.56 -6.51 3.95
N MET A 44 17.40 -7.14 3.98
CA MET A 44 16.94 -8.20 3.06
C MET A 44 15.43 -7.95 2.91
N THR A 45 14.83 -7.74 1.74
CA THR A 45 15.15 -8.01 0.33
C THR A 45 14.46 -6.90 -0.45
N SER A 46 15.15 -6.26 -1.39
CA SER A 46 14.49 -5.32 -2.31
C SER A 46 13.33 -6.04 -3.00
N LEU A 47 12.24 -5.35 -3.32
CA LEU A 47 11.23 -5.91 -4.24
C LEU A 47 11.91 -6.42 -5.54
N GLU A 48 13.03 -5.80 -5.91
CA GLU A 48 13.88 -6.15 -7.05
C GLU A 48 14.62 -7.49 -6.89
N ASP A 49 14.85 -7.96 -5.66
CA ASP A 49 15.53 -9.23 -5.38
C ASP A 49 14.59 -10.44 -5.49
N ILE A 50 13.27 -10.20 -5.53
CA ILE A 50 12.26 -11.25 -5.63
C ILE A 50 11.87 -11.40 -7.11
N PRO A 51 12.07 -12.58 -7.71
CA PRO A 51 11.82 -12.75 -9.13
C PRO A 51 10.33 -12.59 -9.43
N VAL A 52 10.04 -11.65 -10.31
CA VAL A 52 8.69 -11.48 -10.86
C VAL A 52 8.40 -12.68 -11.76
N ILE A 53 7.33 -13.42 -11.45
CA ILE A 53 6.90 -14.60 -12.21
C ILE A 53 6.21 -14.15 -13.51
N LYS A 54 5.45 -13.06 -13.44
CA LYS A 54 4.69 -12.53 -14.57
C LYS A 54 4.51 -11.02 -14.41
N ILE A 55 4.55 -10.29 -15.52
CA ILE A 55 4.14 -8.89 -15.62
C ILE A 55 2.94 -8.83 -16.57
N ALA A 56 1.93 -8.04 -16.23
CA ALA A 56 0.81 -7.76 -17.13
C ALA A 56 0.49 -6.27 -17.16
N PRO A 57 0.26 -5.66 -18.34
CA PRO A 57 -0.32 -4.33 -18.40
C PRO A 57 -1.77 -4.39 -17.91
N VAL A 58 -2.14 -3.48 -17.02
CA VAL A 58 -3.51 -3.38 -16.48
C VAL A 58 -3.94 -1.93 -16.35
N SER A 59 -5.25 -1.72 -16.25
CA SER A 59 -5.84 -0.40 -16.01
C SER A 59 -6.63 -0.42 -14.72
N ILE A 60 -6.37 0.54 -13.84
CA ILE A 60 -7.04 0.69 -12.54
C ILE A 60 -8.15 1.73 -12.67
N ALA A 61 -9.32 1.41 -12.15
CA ALA A 61 -10.44 2.34 -12.08
C ALA A 61 -10.03 3.63 -11.34
N ALA A 62 -10.46 4.78 -11.88
CA ALA A 62 -10.14 6.10 -11.36
C ALA A 62 -10.40 6.25 -9.85
N GLY A 63 -11.55 5.72 -9.40
CA GLY A 63 -11.97 5.78 -7.99
C GLY A 63 -10.97 5.11 -7.06
N ASN A 64 -10.54 3.88 -7.37
CA ASN A 64 -9.56 3.15 -6.57
C ASN A 64 -8.23 3.90 -6.52
N TYR A 65 -7.76 4.39 -7.67
CA TYR A 65 -6.49 5.11 -7.73
C TYR A 65 -6.53 6.42 -6.94
N ASN A 66 -7.53 7.25 -7.18
CA ASN A 66 -7.67 8.53 -6.52
C ASN A 66 -7.87 8.36 -5.01
N ARG A 67 -8.57 7.32 -4.56
CA ARG A 67 -8.79 7.07 -3.13
C ARG A 67 -7.51 6.68 -2.41
N ILE A 68 -6.71 5.80 -3.00
CA ILE A 68 -5.39 5.44 -2.43
C ILE A 68 -4.49 6.67 -2.42
N ARG A 69 -4.45 7.46 -3.50
CA ARG A 69 -3.71 8.72 -3.54
C ARG A 69 -4.15 9.72 -2.47
N LEU A 70 -5.45 9.89 -2.27
CA LEU A 70 -5.98 10.76 -1.23
C LEU A 70 -5.60 10.25 0.18
N ALA A 71 -5.68 8.94 0.40
CA ALA A 71 -5.24 8.32 1.65
C ALA A 71 -3.76 8.56 1.93
N LEU A 72 -2.90 8.47 0.91
CA LEU A 72 -1.48 8.78 1.04
C LEU A 72 -1.21 10.25 1.40
N LEU A 73 -2.08 11.17 0.96
CA LEU A 73 -1.95 12.59 1.29
C LEU A 73 -2.50 12.97 2.66
N ARG A 74 -3.47 12.21 3.18
CA ARG A 74 -4.26 12.59 4.37
C ARG A 74 -3.97 11.74 5.60
N LEU A 75 -3.55 10.49 5.43
CA LEU A 75 -3.36 9.53 6.51
C LEU A 75 -1.86 9.31 6.79
N ASP A 76 -1.14 8.70 5.85
CA ASP A 76 0.29 8.41 5.99
C ASP A 76 0.91 8.10 4.61
N ASN A 77 2.23 8.20 4.48
CA ASN A 77 2.96 7.80 3.27
C ASN A 77 4.38 7.31 3.64
N PRO A 78 4.68 6.00 3.47
CA PRO A 78 3.82 4.94 2.93
C PRO A 78 2.66 4.59 3.85
N LEU A 79 1.59 4.03 3.28
CA LEU A 79 0.40 3.61 4.01
C LEU A 79 0.26 2.08 3.99
N ARG A 80 0.14 1.47 5.17
CA ARG A 80 -0.21 0.05 5.32
C ARG A 80 -1.70 -0.13 5.60
N ILE A 81 -2.34 -0.96 4.80
CA ILE A 81 -3.79 -1.15 4.75
C ILE A 81 -4.10 -2.64 4.94
N PRO A 82 -4.75 -3.04 6.04
CA PRO A 82 -5.23 -4.39 6.18
C PRO A 82 -6.30 -4.72 5.17
N LEU A 83 -6.32 -5.97 4.73
CA LEU A 83 -7.27 -6.50 3.76
C LEU A 83 -8.22 -7.50 4.44
N PRO A 84 -9.23 -7.06 5.21
CA PRO A 84 -10.20 -7.97 5.82
C PRO A 84 -10.84 -8.88 4.77
N GLY A 85 -10.92 -10.18 5.06
CA GLY A 85 -11.36 -11.21 4.11
C GLY A 85 -10.22 -11.89 3.37
N LEU A 86 -9.04 -11.28 3.29
CA LEU A 86 -7.81 -11.90 2.81
C LEU A 86 -6.87 -12.14 4.00
N ARG A 87 -7.01 -13.31 4.64
CA ARG A 87 -6.29 -13.64 5.88
C ARG A 87 -4.78 -13.46 5.70
N GLY A 88 -4.16 -12.71 6.61
CA GLY A 88 -2.72 -12.46 6.56
C GLY A 88 -2.30 -11.38 5.58
N MET A 89 -3.15 -10.92 4.67
CA MET A 89 -2.75 -9.99 3.62
C MET A 89 -2.88 -8.53 4.06
N ASP A 90 -1.89 -7.73 3.69
CA ASP A 90 -1.91 -6.27 3.76
C ASP A 90 -1.58 -5.69 2.38
N LEU A 91 -2.13 -4.52 2.05
CA LEU A 91 -1.59 -3.67 0.98
C LEU A 91 -0.67 -2.63 1.62
N ILE A 92 0.56 -2.52 1.13
CA ILE A 92 1.45 -1.40 1.44
C ILE A 92 1.54 -0.53 0.20
N ALA A 93 1.14 0.73 0.32
CA ALA A 93 1.09 1.67 -0.77
C ALA A 93 2.01 2.86 -0.50
N ASP A 94 2.75 3.26 -1.52
CA ASP A 94 3.33 4.59 -1.61
C ASP A 94 2.87 5.28 -2.91
N LYS A 95 3.52 6.39 -3.26
CA LYS A 95 3.17 7.17 -4.45
C LYS A 95 3.39 6.43 -5.77
N ASP A 96 4.33 5.50 -5.84
CA ASP A 96 4.86 4.90 -7.07
C ASP A 96 4.52 3.41 -7.17
N THR A 97 4.31 2.74 -6.03
CA THR A 97 4.12 1.30 -5.94
C THR A 97 3.09 0.92 -4.86
N TRP A 98 2.20 -0.01 -5.20
CA TRP A 98 1.31 -0.66 -4.23
C TRP A 98 1.55 -2.16 -4.22
N VAL A 99 2.02 -2.70 -3.09
CA VAL A 99 2.38 -4.12 -2.92
C VAL A 99 1.39 -4.80 -2.00
N CYS A 100 0.77 -5.89 -2.47
CA CYS A 100 0.06 -6.82 -1.61
C CYS A 100 1.06 -7.80 -1.02
N VAL A 101 1.13 -7.89 0.30
CA VAL A 101 2.07 -8.74 1.03
C VAL A 101 1.33 -9.73 1.93
N ASP A 102 1.92 -10.91 2.13
CA ASP A 102 1.49 -11.83 3.18
C ASP A 102 2.28 -11.57 4.46
N ARG A 103 1.62 -10.94 5.44
CA ARG A 103 2.22 -10.60 6.73
C ARG A 103 2.62 -11.82 7.55
N THR A 104 1.99 -12.98 7.29
CA THR A 104 2.30 -14.23 7.99
C THR A 104 3.57 -14.88 7.48
N LEU A 105 4.05 -14.42 6.32
CA LEU A 105 5.27 -14.87 5.66
C LEU A 105 6.30 -13.74 5.54
N TYR A 106 6.46 -12.92 6.59
CA TYR A 106 7.43 -11.82 6.64
C TYR A 106 7.24 -10.77 5.53
N ASP A 107 5.99 -10.41 5.25
CA ASP A 107 5.63 -9.48 4.19
C ASP A 107 6.11 -9.93 2.80
N LEU A 108 6.08 -11.24 2.55
CA LEU A 108 6.35 -11.79 1.23
C LEU A 108 5.40 -11.15 0.20
N PRO A 109 5.91 -10.50 -0.86
CA PRO A 109 5.06 -9.92 -1.89
C PRO A 109 4.30 -11.02 -2.63
N VAL A 110 3.03 -10.76 -2.88
CA VAL A 110 2.12 -11.64 -3.62
C VAL A 110 1.89 -11.06 -5.02
N LEU A 111 1.59 -9.77 -5.08
CA LEU A 111 1.47 -8.98 -6.31
C LEU A 111 1.79 -7.51 -6.02
N ALA A 112 2.13 -6.75 -7.07
CA ALA A 112 2.35 -5.31 -6.96
C ALA A 112 1.84 -4.54 -8.19
N TRP A 113 1.20 -3.41 -7.96
CA TRP A 113 0.93 -2.41 -9.00
C TRP A 113 2.07 -1.39 -9.00
N THR A 114 2.68 -1.19 -10.17
CA THR A 114 3.85 -0.33 -10.38
C THR A 114 3.70 0.48 -11.66
N ALA A 115 4.59 1.44 -11.89
CA ALA A 115 4.68 2.18 -13.15
C ALA A 115 3.35 2.86 -13.56
N PHE A 116 2.72 3.56 -12.62
CA PHE A 116 1.47 4.28 -12.87
C PHE A 116 1.65 5.44 -13.86
N GLU A 117 0.91 5.41 -14.97
CA GLU A 117 0.82 6.49 -15.95
C GLU A 117 -0.06 7.64 -15.42
N SER A 118 0.49 8.37 -14.44
CA SER A 118 -0.23 9.41 -13.69
C SER A 118 0.33 10.82 -13.83
N GLN A 119 1.51 10.97 -14.44
CA GLN A 119 2.15 12.27 -14.67
C GLN A 119 1.40 13.06 -15.75
N GLY A 120 1.17 14.35 -15.52
CA GLY A 120 0.51 15.26 -16.48
C GLY A 120 -0.99 15.00 -16.70
N ARG A 121 -1.62 14.26 -15.79
CA ARG A 121 -3.00 13.82 -15.96
C ARG A 121 -4.00 14.94 -15.65
N SER A 122 -4.74 15.38 -16.67
CA SER A 122 -5.81 16.39 -16.55
C SER A 122 -7.18 15.79 -16.22
N SER A 123 -7.36 14.49 -16.46
CA SER A 123 -8.66 13.81 -16.32
C SER A 123 -8.70 12.88 -15.10
N LEU A 124 -9.30 13.35 -14.00
CA LEU A 124 -9.43 12.59 -12.75
C LEU A 124 -10.37 11.37 -12.85
N HIS A 125 -11.25 11.32 -13.85
CA HIS A 125 -12.30 10.31 -13.98
C HIS A 125 -11.90 9.11 -14.86
N LEU A 126 -10.82 9.20 -15.63
CA LEU A 126 -10.40 8.11 -16.50
C LEU A 126 -9.75 6.98 -15.68
N PRO A 127 -9.57 5.78 -16.24
CA PRO A 127 -8.69 4.76 -15.65
C PRO A 127 -7.20 5.15 -15.71
N VAL A 128 -6.38 4.58 -14.83
CA VAL A 128 -4.92 4.75 -14.79
C VAL A 128 -4.25 3.46 -15.24
N ASN A 129 -3.49 3.54 -16.33
CA ASN A 129 -2.67 2.41 -16.77
C ASN A 129 -1.48 2.22 -15.85
N CYS A 130 -1.10 0.96 -15.65
CA CYS A 130 0.05 0.57 -14.85
C CYS A 130 0.48 -0.86 -15.19
N GLN A 131 1.50 -1.34 -14.51
CA GLN A 131 1.94 -2.73 -14.56
C GLN A 131 1.49 -3.47 -13.31
N LEU A 132 1.08 -4.72 -13.48
CA LEU A 132 0.82 -5.65 -12.39
C LEU A 132 1.87 -6.76 -12.41
N ASN A 133 2.71 -6.78 -11.38
CA ASN A 133 3.75 -7.78 -11.15
C ASN A 133 3.20 -8.88 -10.26
N TYR A 134 3.40 -10.14 -10.65
CA TYR A 134 3.01 -11.30 -9.88
C TYR A 134 4.24 -12.00 -9.31
N TYR A 135 4.23 -12.22 -7.99
CA TYR A 135 5.31 -12.91 -7.26
C TYR A 135 4.88 -14.29 -6.78
N HIS A 136 3.58 -14.61 -6.90
CA HIS A 136 3.00 -15.92 -6.59
C HIS A 136 2.14 -16.43 -7.75
N ILE A 137 2.22 -17.74 -8.04
CA ILE A 137 1.62 -18.36 -9.24
C ILE A 137 0.09 -18.24 -9.30
N HIS A 138 -0.57 -18.12 -8.15
CA HIS A 138 -2.02 -17.95 -8.03
C HIS A 138 -2.44 -16.53 -7.63
N ALA A 139 -1.54 -15.55 -7.68
CA ALA A 139 -1.85 -14.19 -7.24
C ALA A 139 -2.90 -13.47 -8.11
N ASN A 140 -3.11 -13.92 -9.35
CA ASN A 140 -4.10 -13.34 -10.26
C ASN A 140 -5.54 -13.40 -9.72
N VAL A 141 -5.87 -14.36 -8.87
CA VAL A 141 -7.24 -14.52 -8.37
C VAL A 141 -7.61 -13.50 -7.29
N ILE A 142 -6.64 -12.81 -6.69
CA ILE A 142 -6.88 -11.87 -5.60
C ILE A 142 -6.71 -10.40 -6.00
N ALA A 143 -6.22 -10.10 -7.21
CA ALA A 143 -5.89 -8.73 -7.63
C ALA A 143 -7.07 -7.76 -7.51
N GLU A 144 -8.26 -8.16 -7.99
CA GLU A 144 -9.47 -7.35 -7.88
C GLU A 144 -9.94 -7.23 -6.42
N THR A 145 -9.95 -8.35 -5.69
CA THR A 145 -10.35 -8.39 -4.28
C THR A 145 -9.48 -7.46 -3.43
N VAL A 146 -8.17 -7.40 -3.69
CA VAL A 146 -7.23 -6.50 -3.01
C VAL A 146 -7.63 -5.04 -3.25
N LEU A 147 -7.88 -4.62 -4.49
CA LEU A 147 -8.28 -3.24 -4.80
C LEU A 147 -9.65 -2.88 -4.20
N THR A 148 -10.65 -3.75 -4.33
CA THR A 148 -12.00 -3.53 -3.79
C THR A 148 -12.01 -3.48 -2.27
N THR A 149 -11.24 -4.37 -1.61
CA THR A 149 -11.11 -4.37 -0.15
C THR A 149 -10.38 -3.13 0.34
N THR A 150 -9.31 -2.73 -0.36
CA THR A 150 -8.58 -1.49 -0.07
C THR A 150 -9.50 -0.29 -0.17
N ASP A 151 -10.27 -0.19 -1.25
CA ASP A 151 -11.22 0.91 -1.46
C ASP A 151 -12.19 1.01 -0.27
N ARG A 152 -12.83 -0.11 0.09
CA ARG A 152 -13.74 -0.19 1.25
C ARG A 152 -13.11 0.31 2.55
N VAL A 153 -11.93 -0.22 2.90
CA VAL A 153 -11.21 0.16 4.12
C VAL A 153 -10.84 1.64 4.12
N LEU A 154 -10.43 2.18 2.97
CA LEU A 154 -10.10 3.59 2.85
C LEU A 154 -11.32 4.50 2.88
N GLN A 155 -12.50 4.07 2.40
CA GLN A 155 -13.72 4.87 2.56
C GLN A 155 -14.02 5.11 4.04
N GLU A 156 -13.91 4.07 4.86
CA GLU A 156 -14.14 4.14 6.30
C GLU A 156 -13.10 5.06 6.98
N ARG A 157 -11.81 4.89 6.64
CA ARG A 157 -10.71 5.68 7.24
C ARG A 157 -10.73 7.15 6.84
N LEU A 158 -11.19 7.48 5.63
CA LEU A 158 -11.22 8.86 5.11
C LEU A 158 -12.48 9.63 5.49
N ARG A 159 -13.52 8.97 6.02
CA ARG A 159 -14.79 9.60 6.42
C ARG A 159 -14.62 10.87 7.28
N PRO A 160 -13.72 10.93 8.29
CA PRO A 160 -13.53 12.14 9.10
C PRO A 160 -13.09 13.37 8.31
N TYR A 161 -12.45 13.18 7.14
CA TYR A 161 -11.95 14.29 6.31
C TYR A 161 -13.00 14.82 5.33
N GLN A 162 -14.14 14.14 5.18
CA GLN A 162 -15.20 14.53 4.25
C GLN A 162 -16.13 15.63 4.82
N SER A 163 -16.14 15.85 6.13
CA SER A 163 -17.04 16.78 6.83
C SER A 163 -16.42 18.14 7.16
N SER A 164 -15.25 18.48 6.61
CA SER A 164 -14.55 19.75 6.91
C SER A 164 -14.82 20.89 5.91
N THR A 165 -15.79 20.72 5.01
CA THR A 165 -16.25 21.76 4.08
C THR A 165 -17.68 22.16 4.43
N GLU A 166 -17.90 22.80 5.58
CA GLU A 166 -19.10 23.61 5.75
C GLU A 166 -18.90 24.92 4.97
N PRO A 167 -19.87 25.35 4.14
CA PRO A 167 -19.83 26.67 3.53
C PRO A 167 -19.96 27.69 4.66
N THR A 168 -18.92 28.49 4.87
CA THR A 168 -19.02 29.72 5.67
C THR A 168 -20.20 30.53 5.15
N GLU A 169 -21.21 30.72 6.01
CA GLU A 169 -22.32 31.63 5.80
C GLU A 169 -21.80 32.94 5.20
N ILE A 170 -22.25 33.24 3.98
CA ILE A 170 -22.07 34.56 3.40
C ILE A 170 -22.99 35.49 4.20
N ASP A 171 -22.35 36.27 5.05
CA ASP A 171 -22.92 37.35 5.86
C ASP A 171 -23.83 38.23 5.00
N THR A 172 -25.15 38.03 5.11
CA THR A 172 -26.16 38.81 4.40
C THR A 172 -26.67 39.92 5.32
N HIS A 173 -25.77 40.82 5.72
CA HIS A 173 -26.11 42.09 6.37
C HIS A 173 -25.56 43.27 5.59
N VAL A 174 -26.03 43.45 4.35
CA VAL A 174 -26.02 44.77 3.69
C VAL A 174 -27.39 45.02 3.08
N THR A 175 -28.32 45.50 3.90
CA THR A 175 -29.37 46.43 3.47
C THR A 175 -29.95 47.11 4.72
N ALA A 176 -29.43 48.27 5.09
CA ALA A 176 -30.25 49.39 5.54
C ALA A 176 -29.40 50.66 5.72
N LEU A 177 -29.99 51.78 5.29
CA LEU A 177 -29.63 53.17 5.58
C LEU A 177 -28.37 53.74 4.91
N HIS A 178 -28.59 54.50 3.84
CA HIS A 178 -28.31 55.94 3.84
C HIS A 178 -29.44 56.67 3.08
N ARG A 179 -30.34 57.26 3.85
CA ARG A 179 -30.96 58.56 3.54
C ARG A 179 -30.24 59.58 4.40
#